data_AF-A0A502CZS6-F1
#
_entry.id   AF-A0A502CZS6-F1
#
_cell.length_a   1.000
_cell.length_b   1.000
_cell.length_c   1.000
_cell.angle_alpha   90.00
_cell.angle_beta   90.00
_cell.angle_gamma   90.00
#
_symmetry.space_group_name_H-M   'P 1'
#
loop_
_entity.id
_entity.type
_entity.pdbx_description
1 polymer ?
#
loop_
_entity_poly.entity_id
_entity_poly.type
_entity_poly.pdbx_seq_one_letter_code
_entity_poly.pdbx_strand_id
1 'polypeptide(L)'
;MAARKAKLSDLAEIALSLPGVEEGKSWGNPAYVVRKKSFLHFREPRPDAIDPDTGERMQDVIIFSVPDQSDKEALIEGDGPWFTTPHFDGYNAVLLRQRDLGRLTRSELAEVITDAWAVSAPKKLVQEFFGDA
;
A
#
# COMPACT_ATOMS: atom_id res chain seq x y z
N MET A 1 15.30 2.76 20.11
CA MET A 1 13.88 3.04 20.40
C MET A 1 13.06 2.07 19.58
N ALA A 2 12.11 1.35 20.16
CA ALA A 2 11.21 0.49 19.38
C ALA A 2 10.34 1.36 18.47
N ALA A 3 10.21 1.01 17.19
CA ALA A 3 9.35 1.75 16.27
C ALA A 3 7.89 1.65 16.75
N ARG A 4 7.20 2.80 16.83
CA ARG A 4 5.78 2.82 17.22
C ARG A 4 4.92 2.08 16.18
N LYS A 5 3.77 1.56 16.61
CA LYS A 5 2.77 0.97 15.72
C LYS A 5 2.22 2.01 14.72
N ALA A 6 1.84 1.53 13.54
CA ALA A 6 1.24 2.34 12.50
C ALA A 6 -0.24 2.66 12.79
N LYS A 7 -0.70 3.81 12.31
CA LYS A 7 -2.07 4.29 12.39
C LYS A 7 -2.53 4.82 11.04
N LEU A 8 -3.84 5.01 10.86
CA LEU A 8 -4.41 5.48 9.61
C LEU A 8 -3.78 6.79 9.10
N SER A 9 -3.48 7.75 9.99
CA SER A 9 -2.86 9.02 9.57
C SER A 9 -1.45 8.86 9.01
N ASP A 10 -0.75 7.75 9.34
CA ASP A 10 0.59 7.50 8.83
C ASP A 10 0.59 7.26 7.32
N LEU A 11 -0.50 6.73 6.75
CA LEU A 11 -0.61 6.54 5.29
C LEU A 11 -0.42 7.87 4.57
N ALA A 12 -1.17 8.89 5.00
CA ALA A 12 -1.09 10.23 4.43
C ALA A 12 0.24 10.90 4.75
N GLU A 13 0.68 10.86 6.02
CA GLU A 13 1.94 11.47 6.46
C GLU A 13 3.14 10.92 5.69
N ILE A 14 3.19 9.62 5.45
CA ILE A 14 4.28 8.97 4.71
C ILE A 14 4.14 9.26 3.21
N ALA A 15 2.99 8.95 2.60
CA ALA A 15 2.83 9.08 1.16
C ALA A 15 3.08 10.52 0.68
N LEU A 16 2.54 11.51 1.39
CA LEU A 16 2.71 12.93 1.03
C LEU A 16 4.10 13.49 1.36
N SER A 17 4.90 12.77 2.14
CA SER A 17 6.31 13.13 2.35
C SER A 17 7.21 12.75 1.17
N LEU A 18 6.75 11.85 0.29
CA LEU A 18 7.51 11.38 -0.85
C LEU A 18 7.45 12.40 -2.00
N PRO A 19 8.54 12.57 -2.78
CA PRO A 19 8.59 13.57 -3.83
C PRO A 19 7.51 13.39 -4.89
N GLY A 20 6.84 14.50 -5.22
CA GLY A 20 5.87 14.57 -6.31
C GLY A 20 4.58 13.77 -6.09
N VAL A 21 4.30 13.37 -4.85
CA VAL A 21 3.04 12.74 -4.47
C VAL A 21 1.97 13.79 -4.19
N GLU A 22 0.77 13.50 -4.65
CA GLU A 22 -0.45 14.29 -4.38
C GLU A 22 -1.60 13.35 -4.00
N GLU A 23 -2.60 13.90 -3.30
CA GLU A 23 -3.89 13.23 -3.17
C GLU A 23 -4.61 13.26 -4.51
N GLY A 24 -5.19 12.12 -4.88
CA GLY A 24 -5.89 11.95 -6.14
C GLY A 24 -6.96 10.87 -6.05
N LYS A 25 -7.30 10.30 -7.20
CA LYS A 25 -8.26 9.19 -7.28
C LYS A 25 -7.76 8.07 -8.17
N SER A 26 -8.12 6.84 -7.82
CA SER A 26 -7.99 5.64 -8.65
C SER A 26 -9.34 4.95 -8.73
N TRP A 27 -9.85 4.74 -9.95
CA TRP A 27 -11.18 4.16 -10.18
C TRP A 27 -12.31 4.84 -9.38
N GLY A 28 -12.22 6.16 -9.18
CA GLY A 28 -13.19 6.96 -8.42
C GLY A 28 -12.93 7.04 -6.91
N ASN A 29 -12.04 6.20 -6.36
CA ASN A 29 -11.73 6.14 -4.94
C ASN A 29 -10.51 6.99 -4.56
N PRO A 30 -10.42 7.47 -3.31
CA PRO A 30 -9.23 8.19 -2.83
C PRO A 30 -7.94 7.39 -3.06
N ALA A 31 -6.88 8.09 -3.45
CA ALA A 31 -5.59 7.50 -3.74
C ALA A 31 -4.46 8.51 -3.46
N TYR A 32 -3.25 7.99 -3.27
CA TYR A 32 -2.02 8.76 -3.41
C TYR A 32 -1.41 8.45 -4.76
N VAL A 33 -1.10 9.49 -5.50
CA VAL A 33 -0.65 9.40 -6.88
C VAL A 33 0.65 10.15 -7.06
N VAL A 34 1.53 9.63 -7.92
CA VAL A 34 2.72 10.33 -8.39
C VAL A 34 2.64 10.40 -9.89
N ARG A 35 2.70 11.62 -10.45
CA ARG A 35 2.57 11.86 -11.91
C ARG A 35 1.34 11.16 -12.51
N LYS A 36 0.18 11.30 -11.85
CA LYS A 36 -1.12 10.69 -12.24
C LYS A 36 -1.19 9.16 -12.16
N LYS A 37 -0.19 8.49 -11.58
CA LYS A 37 -0.20 7.04 -11.34
C LYS A 37 -0.42 6.76 -9.86
N SER A 38 -1.47 6.02 -9.52
CA SER A 38 -1.71 5.60 -8.14
C SER A 38 -0.79 4.47 -7.74
N PHE A 39 -0.21 4.55 -6.55
CA PHE A 39 0.57 3.47 -5.95
C PHE A 39 -0.01 2.99 -4.62
N LEU A 40 -0.86 3.81 -3.99
CA LEU A 40 -1.62 3.50 -2.79
C LEU A 40 -3.04 4.00 -3.02
N HIS A 41 -4.04 3.13 -2.93
CA HIS A 41 -5.44 3.56 -3.06
C HIS A 41 -6.41 2.73 -2.23
N PHE A 42 -7.49 3.39 -1.84
CA PHE A 42 -8.57 2.77 -1.07
C PHE A 42 -9.54 2.08 -2.02
N ARG A 43 -10.04 0.92 -1.62
CA ARG A 43 -10.94 0.11 -2.44
C ARG A 43 -12.32 0.08 -1.80
N GLU A 44 -13.36 0.26 -2.61
CA GLU A 44 -14.72 -0.07 -2.21
C GLU A 44 -14.86 -1.56 -1.86
N PRO A 45 -15.89 -1.94 -1.08
CA PRO A 45 -16.17 -3.34 -0.79
C PRO A 45 -16.46 -4.14 -2.07
N ARG A 46 -15.79 -5.28 -2.24
CA ARG A 46 -15.94 -6.13 -3.43
C ARG A 46 -16.24 -7.58 -3.08
N PRO A 47 -16.89 -8.35 -3.97
CA PRO A 47 -17.23 -9.75 -3.72
C PRO A 47 -16.04 -10.68 -3.51
N ASP A 48 -14.85 -10.32 -4.01
CA ASP A 48 -13.62 -11.11 -3.85
C ASP A 48 -12.92 -10.87 -2.50
N ALA A 49 -13.36 -9.88 -1.73
CA ALA A 49 -12.79 -9.53 -0.43
C ALA A 49 -13.83 -9.74 0.68
N ILE A 50 -13.96 -10.99 1.12
CA ILE A 50 -14.88 -11.39 2.20
C ILE A 50 -14.08 -11.65 3.47
N ASP A 51 -14.50 -11.06 4.58
CA ASP A 51 -13.93 -11.31 5.89
C ASP A 51 -14.29 -12.76 6.32
N PRO A 52 -13.29 -13.63 6.54
CA PRO A 52 -13.55 -15.03 6.87
C PRO A 52 -14.26 -15.21 8.21
N ASP A 53 -14.13 -14.24 9.13
CA ASP A 53 -14.71 -14.34 10.47
C ASP A 53 -16.20 -13.96 10.49
N THR A 54 -16.61 -13.04 9.61
CA THR A 54 -17.98 -12.49 9.59
C THR A 54 -18.79 -12.90 8.37
N GLY A 55 -18.14 -13.32 7.27
CA GLY A 55 -18.78 -13.55 5.99
C GLY A 55 -19.20 -12.29 5.24
N GLU A 56 -18.89 -11.09 5.78
CA GLU A 56 -19.24 -9.81 5.17
C GLU A 56 -18.14 -9.31 4.22
N ARG A 57 -18.50 -8.41 3.30
CA ARG A 57 -17.51 -7.73 2.45
C ARG A 57 -16.64 -6.80 3.29
N MET A 58 -15.32 -6.93 3.13
CA MET A 58 -14.35 -6.04 3.76
C MET A 58 -14.59 -4.60 3.30
N GLN A 59 -14.74 -3.66 4.24
CA GLN A 59 -15.05 -2.25 3.97
C GLN A 59 -13.81 -1.35 3.93
N ASP A 60 -12.67 -1.88 4.32
CA ASP A 60 -11.51 -1.11 4.73
C ASP A 60 -10.22 -1.58 4.03
N VAL A 61 -10.34 -2.08 2.79
CA VAL A 61 -9.21 -2.58 2.01
C VAL A 61 -8.43 -1.44 1.37
N ILE A 62 -7.12 -1.46 1.58
CA ILE A 62 -6.12 -0.60 0.95
C ILE A 62 -5.30 -1.46 -0.01
N ILE A 63 -4.98 -0.91 -1.17
CA ILE A 63 -4.17 -1.55 -2.20
C ILE A 63 -2.83 -0.81 -2.30
N PHE A 64 -1.73 -1.57 -2.29
CA PHE A 64 -0.37 -1.08 -2.49
C PHE A 64 0.22 -1.72 -3.75
N SER A 65 0.82 -0.93 -4.62
CA SER A 65 1.64 -1.46 -5.72
C SER A 65 2.90 -2.11 -5.17
N VAL A 66 3.37 -3.17 -5.84
CA VAL A 66 4.67 -3.80 -5.55
C VAL A 66 5.47 -3.97 -6.85
N PRO A 67 6.80 -4.12 -6.81
CA PRO A 67 7.61 -4.18 -8.03
C PRO A 67 7.26 -5.40 -8.88
N ASP A 68 7.19 -6.58 -8.28
CA ASP A 68 6.84 -7.82 -8.96
C ASP A 68 6.05 -8.82 -8.10
N GLN A 69 5.76 -10.00 -8.67
CA GLN A 69 5.01 -11.06 -7.97
C GLN A 69 5.80 -11.67 -6.81
N SER A 70 7.13 -11.71 -6.89
CA SER A 70 7.97 -12.28 -5.83
C SER A 70 7.94 -11.39 -4.60
N ASP A 71 7.99 -10.06 -4.78
CA ASP A 71 7.81 -9.09 -3.68
C ASP A 71 6.42 -9.21 -3.05
N LYS A 72 5.38 -9.40 -3.88
CA LYS A 72 4.02 -9.65 -3.40
C LYS A 72 3.96 -10.90 -2.51
N GLU A 73 4.52 -12.01 -2.98
CA GLU A 73 4.55 -13.29 -2.28
C GLU A 73 5.32 -13.17 -0.96
N ALA A 74 6.50 -12.54 -0.97
CA ALA A 74 7.30 -12.32 0.23
C ALA A 74 6.55 -11.54 1.32
N LEU A 75 5.76 -10.52 0.94
CA LEU A 75 4.93 -9.77 1.91
C LEU A 75 3.81 -10.63 2.49
N ILE A 76 3.17 -11.47 1.67
CA ILE A 76 2.05 -12.35 2.09
C ILE A 76 2.55 -13.50 2.97
N GLU A 77 3.72 -14.07 2.66
CA GLU A 77 4.32 -15.18 3.41
C GLU A 77 5.00 -14.73 4.71
N GLY A 78 5.33 -13.44 4.83
CA GLY A 78 5.90 -12.87 6.05
C GLY A 78 4.89 -12.71 7.19
N ASP A 79 5.37 -12.19 8.33
CA ASP A 79 4.55 -12.02 9.55
C ASP A 79 3.56 -10.83 9.51
N GLY A 80 3.51 -10.12 8.37
CA GLY A 80 2.70 -8.94 8.18
C GLY A 80 1.20 -9.23 8.00
N PRO A 81 0.33 -8.25 8.21
CA PRO A 81 -1.12 -8.35 7.94
C PRO A 81 -1.49 -8.30 6.45
N TRP A 82 -0.56 -8.65 5.56
CA TRP A 82 -0.74 -8.54 4.12
C TRP A 82 -1.55 -9.71 3.57
N PHE A 83 -2.33 -9.47 2.53
CA PHE A 83 -3.10 -10.51 1.86
C PHE A 83 -3.31 -10.22 0.37
N THR A 84 -3.88 -11.18 -0.34
CA THR A 84 -4.35 -11.04 -1.72
C THR A 84 -5.75 -11.66 -1.85
N THR A 85 -6.44 -11.36 -2.93
CA THR A 85 -7.66 -12.05 -3.36
C THR A 85 -7.45 -12.62 -4.76
N PRO A 86 -8.28 -13.57 -5.23
CA PRO A 86 -8.18 -14.11 -6.58
C PRO A 86 -8.26 -13.05 -7.69
N HIS A 87 -8.87 -11.90 -7.41
CA HIS A 87 -8.90 -10.78 -8.36
C HIS A 87 -7.51 -10.20 -8.64
N PHE A 88 -6.59 -10.31 -7.68
CA PHE A 88 -5.23 -9.79 -7.79
C PHE A 88 -4.22 -10.85 -8.25
N ASP A 89 -4.67 -12.03 -8.69
CA ASP A 89 -3.79 -13.04 -9.27
C ASP A 89 -3.15 -12.49 -10.55
N GLY A 90 -1.81 -12.49 -10.61
CA GLY A 90 -1.05 -11.89 -11.72
C GLY A 90 -0.97 -10.36 -11.71
N TYR A 91 -1.49 -9.69 -10.68
CA TYR A 91 -1.33 -8.25 -10.49
C TYR A 91 -0.25 -7.94 -9.45
N ASN A 92 0.65 -7.02 -9.76
CA ASN A 92 1.72 -6.55 -8.86
C ASN A 92 1.14 -5.57 -7.83
N ALA A 93 0.28 -6.09 -6.95
CA ALA A 93 -0.28 -5.35 -5.83
C ALA A 93 -0.60 -6.27 -4.66
N VAL A 94 -0.46 -5.74 -3.44
CA VAL A 94 -0.79 -6.41 -2.18
C VAL A 94 -1.87 -5.62 -1.44
N LEU A 95 -2.63 -6.31 -0.60
CA LEU A 95 -3.77 -5.76 0.13
C LEU A 95 -3.48 -5.70 1.63
N LEU A 96 -4.08 -4.70 2.29
CA LEU A 96 -4.09 -4.53 3.74
C LEU A 96 -5.45 -4.01 4.18
N ARG A 97 -5.93 -4.44 5.35
CA ARG A 97 -7.10 -3.84 5.98
C ARG A 97 -6.70 -2.71 6.91
N GLN A 98 -7.44 -1.59 6.90
CA GLN A 98 -7.16 -0.46 7.80
C GLN A 98 -7.16 -0.88 9.27
N ARG A 99 -8.07 -1.78 9.69
CA ARG A 99 -8.13 -2.28 11.07
C ARG A 99 -6.84 -2.96 11.53
N ASP A 100 -6.07 -3.49 10.58
CA ASP A 100 -4.87 -4.29 10.83
C ASP A 100 -3.56 -3.46 10.74
N LEU A 101 -3.64 -2.16 10.44
CA LEU A 101 -2.47 -1.26 10.40
C LEU A 101 -1.64 -1.33 11.69
N GLY A 102 -2.29 -1.44 12.85
CA GLY A 102 -1.61 -1.52 14.14
C GLY A 102 -0.74 -2.78 14.33
N ARG A 103 -0.83 -3.77 13.43
CA ARG A 103 0.06 -4.93 13.43
C ARG A 103 1.45 -4.56 12.91
N LEU A 104 1.54 -3.60 11.99
CA LEU A 104 2.80 -3.03 11.50
C LEU A 104 3.33 -1.93 12.42
N THR A 105 4.64 -1.77 12.43
CA THR A 105 5.31 -0.54 12.86
C THR A 105 5.19 0.53 11.78
N ARG A 106 5.33 1.79 12.18
CA ARG A 106 5.37 2.91 11.24
C ARG A 106 6.52 2.76 10.22
N SER A 107 7.64 2.20 10.63
CA SER A 107 8.81 2.00 9.75
C SER A 107 8.52 0.95 8.68
N GLU A 108 7.97 -0.22 9.05
CA GLU A 108 7.56 -1.25 8.08
C GLU A 108 6.51 -0.70 7.10
N LEU A 109 5.54 0.08 7.59
CA LEU A 109 4.57 0.73 6.70
C LEU A 109 5.25 1.74 5.75
N ALA A 110 6.26 2.47 6.24
CA ALA A 110 6.97 3.44 5.44
C ALA A 110 7.79 2.79 4.32
N GLU A 111 8.43 1.66 4.59
CA GLU A 111 9.15 0.87 3.60
C GLU A 111 8.21 0.45 2.45
N VAL A 112 7.07 -0.19 2.77
CA VAL A 112 6.12 -0.65 1.75
C VAL A 112 5.51 0.50 0.94
N ILE A 113 5.19 1.64 1.58
CA ILE A 113 4.67 2.83 0.87
C ILE A 113 5.73 3.40 -0.07
N THR A 114 6.99 3.43 0.38
CA THR A 114 8.12 3.97 -0.41
C THR A 114 8.41 3.08 -1.62
N ASP A 115 8.39 1.76 -1.44
CA ASP A 115 8.56 0.80 -2.53
C ASP A 115 7.42 0.92 -3.54
N ALA A 116 6.17 0.99 -3.06
CA ALA A 116 5.01 1.21 -3.92
C ALA A 116 5.14 2.51 -4.74
N TRP A 117 5.59 3.61 -4.12
CA TRP A 117 5.87 4.85 -4.81
C TRP A 117 6.95 4.69 -5.88
N ALA A 118 8.05 3.99 -5.57
CA ALA A 118 9.17 3.79 -6.49
C ALA A 118 8.76 3.03 -7.76
N VAL A 119 7.76 2.15 -7.68
CA VAL A 119 7.16 1.45 -8.85
C VAL A 119 6.47 2.43 -9.80
N SER A 120 5.80 3.45 -9.25
CA SER A 120 4.99 4.40 -10.03
C SER A 120 5.73 5.67 -10.43
N ALA A 121 6.70 6.09 -9.63
CA ALA A 121 7.42 7.34 -9.80
C ALA A 121 8.36 7.31 -11.02
N PRO A 122 8.67 8.48 -11.62
CA PRO A 122 9.69 8.55 -12.68
C PRO A 122 11.06 8.09 -12.18
N LYS A 123 11.78 7.30 -12.98
CA LYS A 123 13.12 6.78 -12.64
C LYS A 123 14.08 7.83 -12.07
N LYS A 124 14.11 9.03 -12.67
CA LYS A 124 14.96 10.13 -12.21
C LYS A 124 14.62 10.57 -10.77
N LEU A 125 13.33 10.65 -10.46
CA LEU A 125 12.85 11.07 -9.14
C LEU A 125 13.17 10.02 -8.07
N VAL A 126 13.06 8.74 -8.43
CA VAL A 126 13.46 7.61 -7.58
C VAL A 126 14.96 7.64 -7.31
N GLN A 127 15.78 7.85 -8.35
CA GLN A 127 17.23 7.96 -8.22
C GLN A 127 17.67 9.13 -7.34
N GLU A 128 17.04 10.30 -7.49
CA GLU A 128 17.31 11.46 -6.62
C GLU A 128 16.96 11.15 -5.16
N PHE A 129 15.78 10.56 -4.91
CA PHE A 129 15.33 10.24 -3.56
C PHE A 129 16.24 9.24 -2.83
N PHE A 130 16.67 8.17 -3.51
CA PHE A 130 17.56 7.16 -2.91
C PHE A 130 19.06 7.51 -2.99
N GLY A 131 19.44 8.42 -3.88
CA GLY A 131 20.83 8.88 -4.04
C GLY A 131 21.23 9.98 -3.06
N ASP A 132 20.26 10.71 -2.51
CA ASP A 132 20.46 11.72 -1.46
C ASP A 132 20.39 11.15 -0.02
N ALA A 133 20.46 9.81 0.12
CA ALA A 133 20.40 9.08 1.41
C ALA A 133 21.78 8.71 1.97
#